data_AF-A0A7C6SLI4-F1
#
_entry.id   AF-A0A7C6SLI4-F1
#
_cell.length_a   1.000
_cell.length_b   1.000
_cell.length_c   1.000
_cell.angle_alpha   90.00
_cell.angle_beta   90.00
_cell.angle_gamma   90.00
#
_symmetry.space_group_name_H-M   'P 1'
#
loop_
_entity.id
_entity.type
_entity.pdbx_description
1 polymer ?
#
loop_
_entity_poly.entity_id
_entity_poly.type
_entity_poly.pdbx_seq_one_letter_code
_entity_poly.pdbx_strand_id
1 'polypeptide(L)'
;MKKVVGFLTTGALVFSVSAGIFLNSTFASKDVQNKSIGEIIHPKYVESLVEKREVAEIKAAYEADIAELEESLKAVHDEIKDLRKVKPVDEEAIAELKEEEKALHDEVKAKRDELHKVIEEVKMVVKYGEEAANEIKALETGFKEEESAIKESIEAIKAEIRELKAAESVDEEAIAELEEEEKALHDELKAKRDAVHKSIERIKQIAKYGEEAVNEIEALKAGLKEEESAVKENIEAIKAEIAELEAAETVDEDAIAELKEEEKALHDELKAKRDAVHKSIERIKLVAEYGEEAANEIEALKAELKEEESATKESIEAIKAEIAELEAAETVDEDAIAELKKEEKALHDELKAKRDAVHKSIERIKLVAKYGEDVIEQIEKQQVEFGKKIAELEEEKEQVKEELKALREVKPVDKDTEKELKEQEKSLKDQIKAEEEALMAIIDDIIYDALTK
;
A
#
# COMPACT_ATOMS: atom_id res chain seq x y z
N MET A 1 -60.04 -32.60 29.86
CA MET A 1 -61.05 -31.53 29.68
C MET A 1 -60.35 -30.18 29.72
N LYS A 2 -60.60 -29.32 28.70
CA LYS A 2 -60.31 -27.88 28.54
C LYS A 2 -58.81 -27.47 28.56
N LYS A 3 -58.12 -27.16 27.42
CA LYS A 3 -58.22 -26.00 26.48
C LYS A 3 -58.26 -24.65 27.23
N VAL A 4 -57.37 -23.68 26.97
CA VAL A 4 -57.31 -22.79 25.79
C VAL A 4 -56.04 -21.88 25.86
N VAL A 5 -55.32 -21.76 24.72
CA VAL A 5 -54.63 -20.59 24.08
C VAL A 5 -53.64 -19.76 24.91
N GLY A 6 -52.41 -19.45 24.49
CA GLY A 6 -51.79 -19.35 23.17
C GLY A 6 -51.26 -17.93 22.97
N PHE A 7 -49.96 -17.76 22.68
CA PHE A 7 -49.43 -16.63 21.90
C PHE A 7 -48.05 -17.01 21.36
N LEU A 8 -48.06 -17.40 20.08
CA LEU A 8 -46.90 -17.39 19.19
C LEU A 8 -46.48 -15.93 19.00
N THR A 9 -45.24 -15.60 19.34
CA THR A 9 -44.57 -14.39 18.84
C THR A 9 -43.43 -14.86 17.94
N THR A 10 -43.78 -15.01 16.67
CA THR A 10 -42.89 -15.07 15.52
C THR A 10 -42.17 -13.73 15.43
N GLY A 11 -40.91 -13.69 15.89
CA GLY A 11 -39.98 -12.61 15.56
C GLY A 11 -39.48 -12.82 14.14
N ALA A 12 -40.14 -12.18 13.17
CA ALA A 12 -39.63 -12.07 11.82
C ALA A 12 -38.38 -11.19 11.84
N LEU A 13 -37.19 -11.81 11.82
CA LEU A 13 -35.96 -11.16 11.44
C LEU A 13 -36.03 -10.93 9.93
N VAL A 14 -36.42 -9.71 9.57
CA VAL A 14 -36.41 -9.24 8.18
C VAL A 14 -34.95 -9.04 7.80
N PHE A 15 -34.30 -10.09 7.31
CA PHE A 15 -33.14 -9.95 6.45
C PHE A 15 -33.64 -9.29 5.17
N SER A 16 -33.47 -7.97 5.08
CA SER A 16 -33.51 -7.24 3.82
C SER A 16 -32.27 -7.63 3.02
N VAL A 17 -32.28 -8.83 2.45
CA VAL A 17 -31.49 -9.11 1.26
C VAL A 17 -32.11 -8.25 0.16
N SER A 18 -31.59 -7.04 0.00
CA SER A 18 -31.77 -6.28 -1.22
C SER A 18 -31.23 -7.19 -2.33
N ALA A 19 -32.16 -7.83 -3.05
CA ALA A 19 -31.91 -8.50 -4.29
C ALA A 19 -31.38 -7.45 -5.27
N GLY A 20 -30.06 -7.23 -5.23
CA GLY A 20 -29.32 -6.63 -6.32
C GLY A 20 -29.61 -7.50 -7.53
N ILE A 21 -30.36 -6.93 -8.46
CA ILE A 21 -30.59 -7.49 -9.78
C ILE A 21 -29.19 -7.72 -10.37
N PHE A 22 -28.71 -8.97 -10.31
CA PHE A 22 -27.62 -9.44 -11.13
C PHE A 22 -28.14 -9.44 -12.56
N LEU A 23 -28.07 -8.29 -13.22
CA LEU A 23 -27.96 -8.23 -14.67
C LEU A 23 -26.65 -8.93 -15.01
N ASN A 24 -26.75 -10.24 -15.22
CA ASN A 24 -25.72 -11.02 -15.87
C ASN A 24 -25.72 -10.60 -17.35
N SER A 25 -25.22 -9.41 -17.65
CA SER A 25 -24.78 -9.06 -19.01
C SER A 25 -23.47 -9.81 -19.26
N THR A 26 -23.61 -11.09 -19.61
CA THR A 26 -22.64 -11.67 -20.54
C THR A 26 -22.55 -10.70 -21.71
N PHE A 27 -21.35 -10.20 -22.01
CA PHE A 27 -21.05 -9.11 -22.96
C PHE A 27 -20.99 -7.70 -22.34
N ALA A 28 -19.83 -7.37 -21.77
CA ALA A 28 -19.33 -6.00 -21.65
C ALA A 28 -17.80 -6.03 -21.44
N SER A 29 -17.13 -4.98 -21.91
CA SER A 29 -15.68 -4.80 -21.92
C SER A 29 -15.09 -4.81 -20.49
N LYS A 30 -13.77 -5.04 -20.36
CA LYS A 30 -13.06 -5.21 -19.07
C LYS A 30 -12.82 -3.90 -18.30
N ASP A 31 -13.51 -2.84 -18.65
CA ASP A 31 -13.28 -1.49 -18.15
C ASP A 31 -14.24 -1.11 -17.01
N VAL A 32 -14.09 0.11 -16.48
CA VAL A 32 -14.43 0.60 -15.12
C VAL A 32 -15.76 0.12 -14.50
N GLN A 33 -16.75 -0.27 -15.32
CA GLN A 33 -18.02 -0.84 -14.90
C GLN A 33 -17.93 -2.07 -13.98
N ASN A 34 -16.89 -2.91 -14.11
CA ASN A 34 -16.73 -4.13 -13.31
C ASN A 34 -15.78 -3.98 -12.11
N LYS A 35 -15.18 -2.79 -11.93
CA LYS A 35 -14.30 -2.55 -10.78
C LYS A 35 -15.13 -2.35 -9.51
N SER A 36 -14.77 -3.09 -8.47
CA SER A 36 -15.26 -2.83 -7.12
C SER A 36 -14.84 -1.43 -6.65
N ILE A 37 -15.58 -0.87 -5.70
CA ILE A 37 -15.25 0.44 -5.12
C ILE A 37 -13.87 0.43 -4.44
N GLY A 38 -13.43 -0.70 -3.89
CA GLY A 38 -12.08 -0.91 -3.37
C GLY A 38 -10.98 -0.83 -4.42
N GLU A 39 -11.24 -1.28 -5.65
CA GLU A 39 -10.31 -1.15 -6.78
C GLU A 39 -10.21 0.29 -7.30
N ILE A 40 -11.24 1.11 -7.10
CA ILE A 40 -11.27 2.51 -7.52
C ILE A 40 -10.63 3.40 -6.46
N ILE A 41 -11.01 3.23 -5.18
CA ILE A 41 -10.54 4.04 -4.06
C ILE A 41 -9.38 3.33 -3.34
N HIS A 42 -8.38 2.90 -4.12
CA HIS A 42 -7.20 2.26 -3.53
C HIS A 42 -6.36 3.29 -2.77
N PRO A 43 -5.84 3.01 -1.55
CA PRO A 43 -5.10 4.00 -0.74
C PRO A 43 -3.96 4.71 -1.47
N LYS A 44 -3.17 3.96 -2.26
CA LYS A 44 -2.08 4.54 -3.07
C LYS A 44 -2.58 5.47 -4.19
N TYR A 45 -3.75 5.18 -4.75
CA TYR A 45 -4.34 6.04 -5.78
C TYR A 45 -4.72 7.39 -5.15
N VAL A 46 -5.39 7.35 -4.00
CA VAL A 46 -5.80 8.54 -3.25
C VAL A 46 -4.61 9.38 -2.79
N GLU A 47 -3.55 8.75 -2.24
CA GLU A 47 -2.29 9.44 -1.90
C GLU A 47 -1.72 10.16 -3.14
N SER A 48 -1.67 9.49 -4.30
CA SER A 48 -1.17 10.09 -5.54
C SER A 48 -2.05 11.21 -6.09
N LEU A 49 -3.37 11.14 -5.85
CA LEU A 49 -4.33 12.14 -6.30
C LEU A 49 -4.12 13.45 -5.53
N VAL A 50 -4.07 13.35 -4.19
CA VAL A 50 -3.81 14.49 -3.30
C VAL A 50 -2.44 15.09 -3.61
N GLU A 51 -1.39 14.26 -3.69
CA GLU A 51 -0.03 14.72 -4.04
C GLU A 51 -0.02 15.51 -5.36
N LYS A 52 -0.67 14.99 -6.41
CA LYS A 52 -0.70 15.66 -7.71
C LYS A 52 -1.39 17.03 -7.64
N ARG A 53 -2.51 17.14 -6.91
CA ARG A 53 -3.26 18.39 -6.80
C ARG A 53 -2.46 19.43 -6.00
N GLU A 54 -1.97 19.07 -4.82
CA GLU A 54 -1.18 19.99 -3.99
C GLU A 54 0.11 20.42 -4.68
N VAL A 55 0.83 19.49 -5.34
CA VAL A 55 2.03 19.83 -6.12
C VAL A 55 1.71 20.73 -7.31
N ALA A 56 0.55 20.55 -7.96
CA ALA A 56 0.14 21.41 -9.06
C ALA A 56 -0.17 22.84 -8.58
N GLU A 57 -0.84 22.98 -7.44
CA GLU A 57 -1.11 24.28 -6.81
C GLU A 57 0.19 25.02 -6.44
N ILE A 58 1.15 24.32 -5.83
CA ILE A 58 2.45 24.89 -5.49
C ILE A 58 3.21 25.29 -6.74
N LYS A 59 3.24 24.44 -7.78
CA LYS A 59 3.89 24.79 -9.04
C LYS A 59 3.28 26.05 -9.66
N ALA A 60 1.95 26.14 -9.69
CA ALA A 60 1.27 27.31 -10.22
C ALA A 60 1.62 28.59 -9.43
N ALA A 61 1.80 28.48 -8.11
CA ALA A 61 2.19 29.62 -7.27
C ALA A 61 3.61 30.14 -7.58
N TYR A 62 4.55 29.26 -7.97
CA TYR A 62 5.94 29.63 -8.31
C TYR A 62 6.14 29.93 -9.80
N GLU A 63 5.27 29.44 -10.68
CA GLU A 63 5.42 29.55 -12.13
C GLU A 63 5.41 31.01 -12.60
N ALA A 64 4.59 31.87 -11.99
CA ALA A 64 4.54 33.29 -12.33
C ALA A 64 5.87 34.02 -12.02
N ASP A 65 6.41 33.84 -10.81
CA ASP A 65 7.70 34.42 -10.39
C ASP A 65 8.84 33.94 -11.28
N ILE A 66 8.89 32.63 -11.58
CA ILE A 66 9.95 32.06 -12.43
C ILE A 66 9.83 32.58 -13.86
N ALA A 67 8.61 32.69 -14.40
CA ALA A 67 8.39 33.19 -15.75
C ALA A 67 8.81 34.67 -15.90
N GLU A 68 8.55 35.51 -14.89
CA GLU A 68 8.98 36.92 -14.88
C GLU A 68 10.51 37.06 -14.88
N LEU A 69 11.19 36.25 -14.08
CA LEU A 69 12.66 36.20 -14.05
C LEU A 69 13.25 35.68 -15.37
N GLU A 70 12.64 34.66 -15.97
CA GLU A 70 13.06 34.12 -17.28
C GLU A 70 12.85 35.12 -18.43
N GLU A 71 11.76 35.89 -18.40
CA GLU A 71 11.52 36.97 -19.35
C GLU A 71 12.59 38.07 -19.21
N SER A 72 12.91 38.46 -17.97
CA SER A 72 13.96 39.44 -17.66
C SER A 72 15.34 38.96 -18.14
N LEU A 73 15.68 37.70 -17.88
CA LEU A 73 16.93 37.08 -18.34
C LEU A 73 17.02 37.10 -19.88
N LYS A 74 15.91 36.79 -20.56
CA LYS A 74 15.85 36.84 -22.03
C LYS A 74 16.04 38.27 -22.56
N ALA A 75 15.44 39.26 -21.93
CA ALA A 75 15.59 40.67 -22.31
C ALA A 75 17.04 41.13 -22.20
N VAL A 76 17.71 40.85 -21.08
CA VAL A 76 19.14 41.15 -20.87
C VAL A 76 20.01 40.44 -21.91
N HIS A 77 19.71 39.17 -22.20
CA HIS A 77 20.44 38.41 -23.21
C HIS A 77 20.32 39.00 -24.62
N ASP A 78 19.11 39.42 -25.00
CA ASP A 78 18.85 40.09 -26.28
C ASP A 78 19.54 41.46 -26.35
N GLU A 79 19.59 42.22 -25.25
CA GLU A 79 20.32 43.49 -25.17
C GLU A 79 21.84 43.30 -25.35
N ILE A 80 22.44 42.31 -24.66
CA ILE A 80 23.85 41.94 -24.86
C ILE A 80 24.10 41.59 -26.33
N LYS A 81 23.19 40.83 -26.95
CA LYS A 81 23.30 40.42 -28.36
C LYS A 81 23.20 41.60 -29.32
N ASP A 82 22.39 42.59 -29.01
CA ASP A 82 22.24 43.80 -29.83
C ASP A 82 23.43 44.75 -29.66
N LEU A 83 23.93 44.96 -28.44
CA LEU A 83 25.15 45.75 -28.19
C LEU A 83 26.37 45.17 -28.91
N ARG A 84 26.49 43.84 -29.02
CA ARG A 84 27.55 43.17 -29.81
C ARG A 84 27.49 43.46 -31.30
N LYS A 85 26.34 43.89 -31.84
CA LYS A 85 26.19 44.22 -33.27
C LYS A 85 26.61 45.65 -33.59
N VAL A 86 26.63 46.55 -32.61
CA VAL A 86 27.01 47.96 -32.77
C VAL A 86 28.55 48.08 -32.83
N LYS A 87 29.08 48.98 -33.69
CA LYS A 87 30.52 49.26 -33.81
C LYS A 87 30.83 50.74 -33.57
N PRO A 88 31.78 51.09 -32.69
CA PRO A 88 32.56 50.19 -31.82
C PRO A 88 31.68 49.50 -30.76
N VAL A 89 32.11 48.32 -30.30
CA VAL A 89 31.41 47.57 -29.26
C VAL A 89 31.70 48.24 -27.92
N ASP A 90 30.67 48.44 -27.11
CA ASP A 90 30.79 48.90 -25.74
C ASP A 90 31.04 47.70 -24.82
N GLU A 91 32.31 47.41 -24.53
CA GLU A 91 32.71 46.27 -23.70
C GLU A 91 32.33 46.45 -22.22
N GLU A 92 32.23 47.70 -21.75
CA GLU A 92 31.88 48.03 -20.36
C GLU A 92 30.38 47.75 -20.12
N ALA A 93 29.50 48.23 -20.99
CA ALA A 93 28.07 47.94 -20.93
C ALA A 93 27.76 46.43 -21.05
N ILE A 94 28.51 45.69 -21.89
CA ILE A 94 28.37 44.23 -21.99
C ILE A 94 28.83 43.51 -20.72
N ALA A 95 29.85 44.02 -20.02
CA ALA A 95 30.32 43.42 -18.78
C ALA A 95 29.29 43.60 -17.65
N GLU A 96 28.69 44.79 -17.53
CA GLU A 96 27.62 45.06 -16.56
C GLU A 96 26.39 44.15 -16.80
N LEU A 97 25.90 44.06 -18.03
CA LEU A 97 24.76 43.21 -18.36
C LEU A 97 25.04 41.71 -18.17
N LYS A 98 26.30 41.27 -18.28
CA LYS A 98 26.67 39.86 -17.99
C LYS A 98 26.61 39.54 -16.50
N GLU A 99 26.97 40.48 -15.63
CA GLU A 99 26.81 40.30 -14.19
C GLU A 99 25.32 40.27 -13.82
N GLU A 100 24.49 41.09 -14.48
CA GLU A 100 23.03 41.06 -14.34
C GLU A 100 22.44 39.73 -14.86
N GLU A 101 22.85 39.25 -16.04
CA GLU A 101 22.46 37.93 -16.59
C GLU A 101 22.79 36.79 -15.61
N LYS A 102 23.99 36.84 -15.00
CA LYS A 102 24.42 35.85 -14.01
C LYS A 102 23.59 35.95 -12.72
N ALA A 103 23.33 37.15 -12.22
CA ALA A 103 22.53 37.35 -11.02
C ALA A 103 21.09 36.83 -11.22
N LEU A 104 20.45 37.16 -12.36
CA LEU A 104 19.13 36.65 -12.71
C LEU A 104 19.13 35.13 -12.86
N HIS A 105 20.16 34.54 -13.48
CA HIS A 105 20.28 33.09 -13.59
C HIS A 105 20.39 32.43 -12.20
N ASP A 106 21.20 32.98 -11.30
CA ASP A 106 21.35 32.47 -9.94
C ASP A 106 20.03 32.61 -9.14
N GLU A 107 19.26 33.67 -9.37
CA GLU A 107 17.94 33.88 -8.77
C GLU A 107 16.89 32.88 -9.28
N VAL A 108 16.82 32.66 -10.60
CA VAL A 108 15.95 31.61 -11.20
C VAL A 108 16.29 30.25 -10.61
N LYS A 109 17.59 29.94 -10.48
CA LYS A 109 18.04 28.69 -9.88
C LYS A 109 17.62 28.58 -8.41
N ALA A 110 17.80 29.64 -7.61
CA ALA A 110 17.39 29.66 -6.22
C ALA A 110 15.87 29.44 -6.05
N LYS A 111 15.04 30.10 -6.87
CA LYS A 111 13.59 29.91 -6.89
C LYS A 111 13.18 28.49 -7.27
N ARG A 112 13.86 27.87 -8.25
CA ARG A 112 13.63 26.46 -8.60
C ARG A 112 14.04 25.51 -7.49
N ASP A 113 15.17 25.75 -6.83
CA ASP A 113 15.63 24.94 -5.69
C ASP A 113 14.65 25.07 -4.50
N GLU A 114 14.10 26.26 -4.26
CA GLU A 114 13.04 26.49 -3.27
C GLU A 114 11.76 25.72 -3.61
N LEU A 115 11.28 25.83 -4.87
CA LEU A 115 10.14 25.06 -5.36
C LEU A 115 10.33 23.55 -5.14
N HIS A 116 11.51 23.02 -5.46
CA HIS A 116 11.81 21.60 -5.25
C HIS A 116 11.73 21.20 -3.77
N LYS A 117 12.26 22.02 -2.86
CA LYS A 117 12.17 21.77 -1.42
C LYS A 117 10.72 21.76 -0.92
N VAL A 118 9.93 22.77 -1.29
CA VAL A 118 8.52 22.85 -0.87
C VAL A 118 7.72 21.66 -1.41
N ILE A 119 7.98 21.22 -2.64
CA ILE A 119 7.38 20.01 -3.19
C ILE A 119 7.75 18.75 -2.38
N GLU A 120 9.01 18.61 -1.95
CA GLU A 120 9.44 17.48 -1.12
C GLU A 120 8.76 17.50 0.26
N GLU A 121 8.63 18.67 0.86
CA GLU A 121 7.94 18.86 2.15
C GLU A 121 6.46 18.48 2.03
N VAL A 122 5.77 18.95 1.00
CA VAL A 122 4.36 18.62 0.76
C VAL A 122 4.15 17.13 0.52
N LYS A 123 5.02 16.46 -0.22
CA LYS A 123 4.96 14.99 -0.38
C LYS A 123 5.06 14.26 0.97
N MET A 124 5.88 14.76 1.89
CA MET A 124 6.00 14.18 3.23
C MET A 124 4.74 14.45 4.07
N VAL A 125 4.17 15.65 3.98
CA VAL A 125 2.92 16.03 4.66
C VAL A 125 1.74 15.21 4.15
N VAL A 126 1.58 15.03 2.84
CA VAL A 126 0.51 14.18 2.26
C VAL A 126 0.61 12.75 2.78
N LYS A 127 1.83 12.24 2.96
CA LYS A 127 2.05 10.85 3.31
C LYS A 127 1.92 10.54 4.81
N TYR A 128 2.34 11.46 5.67
CA TYR A 128 2.44 11.22 7.11
C TYR A 128 1.74 12.28 7.97
N GLY A 129 1.21 13.35 7.37
CA GLY A 129 0.67 14.50 8.08
C GLY A 129 1.74 15.54 8.44
N GLU A 130 1.28 16.75 8.79
CA GLU A 130 2.14 17.91 9.04
C GLU A 130 3.04 17.73 10.27
N GLU A 131 2.47 17.26 11.38
CA GLU A 131 3.20 17.04 12.64
C GLU A 131 4.35 16.05 12.46
N ALA A 132 4.06 14.87 11.90
CA ALA A 132 5.06 13.84 11.64
C ALA A 132 6.12 14.30 10.63
N ALA A 133 5.73 15.01 9.56
CA ALA A 133 6.67 15.56 8.59
C ALA A 133 7.65 16.56 9.24
N ASN A 134 7.14 17.43 10.11
CA ASN A 134 7.95 18.40 10.84
C ASN A 134 8.91 17.74 11.83
N GLU A 135 8.46 16.74 12.59
CA GLU A 135 9.32 15.98 13.51
C GLU A 135 10.43 15.23 12.78
N ILE A 136 10.10 14.56 11.66
CA ILE A 136 11.09 13.86 10.83
C ILE A 136 12.13 14.84 10.30
N LYS A 137 11.69 15.98 9.76
CA LYS A 137 12.58 17.03 9.26
C LYS A 137 13.50 17.59 10.35
N ALA A 138 12.98 17.78 11.56
CA ALA A 138 13.75 18.24 12.71
C ALA A 138 14.83 17.22 13.10
N LEU A 139 14.49 15.93 13.16
CA LEU A 139 15.45 14.85 13.44
C LEU A 139 16.53 14.74 12.36
N GLU A 140 16.16 14.81 11.08
CA GLU A 140 17.13 14.75 9.99
C GLU A 140 18.06 15.97 9.98
N THR A 141 17.55 17.15 10.29
CA THR A 141 18.35 18.38 10.37
C THR A 141 19.31 18.32 11.55
N GLY A 142 18.83 17.97 12.74
CA GLY A 142 19.68 17.81 13.92
C GLY A 142 20.76 16.74 13.72
N PHE A 143 20.41 15.61 13.10
CA PHE A 143 21.40 14.57 12.78
C PHE A 143 22.44 15.02 11.75
N LYS A 144 22.08 15.83 10.75
CA LYS A 144 23.04 16.37 9.78
C LYS A 144 24.07 17.29 10.43
N GLU A 145 23.65 18.08 11.43
CA GLU A 145 24.56 18.93 12.20
C GLU A 145 25.54 18.09 13.03
N GLU A 146 25.03 17.11 13.77
CA GLU A 146 25.88 16.17 14.53
C GLU A 146 26.81 15.35 13.64
N GLU A 147 26.31 14.84 12.51
CA GLU A 147 27.10 14.07 11.55
C GLU A 147 28.24 14.91 10.96
N SER A 148 28.00 16.20 10.70
CA SER A 148 29.03 17.11 10.21
C SER A 148 30.11 17.34 11.26
N ALA A 149 29.73 17.60 12.52
CA ALA A 149 30.68 17.78 13.62
C ALA A 149 31.56 16.53 13.88
N ILE A 150 30.96 15.33 13.82
CA ILE A 150 31.70 14.07 13.97
C ILE A 150 32.64 13.87 12.77
N LYS A 151 32.21 14.17 11.54
CA LYS A 151 33.07 14.07 10.35
C LYS A 151 34.25 15.04 10.40
N GLU A 152 34.03 16.26 10.87
CA GLU A 152 35.11 17.23 11.09
C GLU A 152 36.13 16.71 12.11
N SER A 153 35.67 16.10 13.22
CA SER A 153 36.53 15.50 14.23
C SER A 153 37.34 14.32 13.68
N ILE A 154 36.71 13.44 12.89
CA ILE A 154 37.38 12.33 12.20
C ILE A 154 38.45 12.85 11.23
N GLU A 155 38.16 13.90 10.45
CA GLU A 155 39.15 14.47 9.53
C GLU A 155 40.32 15.15 10.27
N ALA A 156 40.07 15.76 11.43
CA ALA A 156 41.12 16.30 12.30
C ALA A 156 42.04 15.19 12.83
N ILE A 157 41.48 14.09 13.36
CA ILE A 157 42.25 12.92 13.83
C ILE A 157 43.08 12.32 12.69
N LYS A 158 42.49 12.17 11.49
CA LYS A 158 43.23 11.69 10.32
C LYS A 158 44.39 12.62 9.93
N ALA A 159 44.22 13.93 10.09
CA ALA A 159 45.30 14.88 9.84
C ALA A 159 46.43 14.71 10.86
N GLU A 160 46.09 14.57 12.15
CA GLU A 160 47.05 14.34 13.23
C GLU A 160 47.82 13.01 13.06
N ILE A 161 47.13 11.92 12.71
CA ILE A 161 47.76 10.64 12.37
C ILE A 161 48.75 10.80 11.20
N ARG A 162 48.40 11.58 10.17
CA ARG A 162 49.31 11.84 9.03
C ARG A 162 50.54 12.63 9.46
N GLU A 163 50.38 13.62 10.34
CA GLU A 163 51.49 14.40 10.89
C GLU A 163 52.44 13.54 11.73
N LEU A 164 51.90 12.70 12.62
CA LEU A 164 52.68 11.76 13.42
C LEU A 164 53.42 10.72 12.56
N LYS A 165 52.76 10.19 11.52
CA LYS A 165 53.40 9.27 10.56
C LYS A 165 54.50 9.94 9.72
N ALA A 166 54.47 11.26 9.57
CA ALA A 166 55.47 12.03 8.82
C ALA A 166 56.63 12.57 9.69
N ALA A 167 56.55 12.41 11.01
CA ALA A 167 57.58 12.87 11.94
C ALA A 167 58.89 12.07 11.81
N GLU A 168 60.02 12.68 12.20
CA GLU A 168 61.36 12.06 12.15
C GLU A 168 61.46 10.82 13.06
N SER A 169 60.71 10.82 14.17
CA SER A 169 60.48 9.67 15.04
C SER A 169 58.99 9.42 15.10
N VAL A 170 58.55 8.26 14.64
CA VAL A 170 57.14 7.86 14.66
C VAL A 170 56.78 7.37 16.06
N ASP A 171 55.74 7.98 16.65
CA ASP A 171 55.13 7.52 17.89
C ASP A 171 53.98 6.56 17.56
N GLU A 172 54.29 5.26 17.51
CA GLU A 172 53.32 4.22 17.18
C GLU A 172 52.22 4.08 18.24
N GLU A 173 52.49 4.44 19.49
CA GLU A 173 51.51 4.36 20.59
C GLU A 173 50.47 5.47 20.46
N ALA A 174 50.91 6.71 20.20
CA ALA A 174 50.02 7.84 19.93
C ALA A 174 49.16 7.62 18.66
N ILE A 175 49.73 7.03 17.61
CA ILE A 175 48.97 6.68 16.40
C ILE A 175 47.90 5.62 16.71
N ALA A 176 48.23 4.59 17.49
CA ALA A 176 47.27 3.55 17.84
C ALA A 176 46.09 4.10 18.67
N GLU A 177 46.36 5.02 19.61
CA GLU A 177 45.31 5.68 20.40
C GLU A 177 44.36 6.50 19.51
N LEU A 178 44.91 7.28 18.56
CA LEU A 178 44.12 8.05 17.60
C LEU A 178 43.33 7.16 16.61
N GLU A 179 43.89 6.01 16.20
CA GLU A 179 43.18 5.04 15.35
C GLU A 179 42.02 4.37 16.10
N GLU A 180 42.15 4.13 17.41
CA GLU A 180 41.04 3.69 18.25
C GLU A 180 39.97 4.79 18.44
N GLU A 181 40.36 6.05 18.62
CA GLU A 181 39.44 7.18 18.71
C GLU A 181 38.66 7.40 17.41
N GLU A 182 39.33 7.33 16.25
CA GLU A 182 38.68 7.39 14.93
C GLU A 182 37.62 6.29 14.78
N LYS A 183 37.97 5.06 15.18
CA LYS A 183 37.05 3.92 15.14
C LYS A 183 35.86 4.13 16.09
N ALA A 184 36.09 4.63 17.30
CA ALA A 184 35.05 4.93 18.27
C ALA A 184 34.05 5.98 17.74
N LEU A 185 34.54 7.04 17.09
CA LEU A 185 33.69 8.04 16.43
C LEU A 185 32.88 7.46 15.27
N HIS A 186 33.46 6.54 14.49
CA HIS A 186 32.72 5.84 13.43
C HIS A 186 31.61 4.95 13.99
N ASP A 187 31.88 4.22 15.08
CA ASP A 187 30.88 3.39 15.76
C ASP A 187 29.78 4.26 16.42
N GLU A 188 30.14 5.39 17.02
CA GLU A 188 29.19 6.38 17.55
C GLU A 188 28.28 6.93 16.45
N LEU A 189 28.86 7.37 15.33
CA LEU A 189 28.09 7.89 14.19
C LEU A 189 27.09 6.86 13.66
N LYS A 190 27.51 5.59 13.59
CA LYS A 190 26.63 4.48 13.19
C LYS A 190 25.50 4.29 14.21
N ALA A 191 25.80 4.25 15.50
CA ALA A 191 24.80 4.09 16.55
C ALA A 191 23.76 5.23 16.55
N LYS A 192 24.22 6.48 16.39
CA LYS A 192 23.34 7.66 16.26
C LYS A 192 22.46 7.58 15.02
N ARG A 193 23.02 7.19 13.87
CA ARG A 193 22.25 7.00 12.63
C ARG A 193 21.16 5.95 12.81
N ASP A 194 21.48 4.81 13.43
CA ASP A 194 20.52 3.74 13.69
C ASP A 194 19.42 4.20 14.67
N ALA A 195 19.77 5.00 15.68
CA ALA A 195 18.80 5.57 16.63
C ALA A 195 17.84 6.58 15.97
N VAL A 196 18.36 7.46 15.12
CA VAL A 196 17.56 8.42 14.35
C VAL A 196 16.63 7.67 13.39
N HIS A 197 17.14 6.66 12.69
CA HIS A 197 16.32 5.85 11.78
C HIS A 197 15.17 5.14 12.51
N LYS A 198 15.44 4.55 13.68
CA LYS A 198 14.40 3.94 14.53
C LYS A 198 13.35 4.96 14.98
N SER A 199 13.78 6.16 15.35
CA SER A 199 12.88 7.23 15.78
C SER A 199 11.98 7.69 14.63
N ILE A 200 12.54 7.88 13.44
CA ILE A 200 11.79 8.23 12.22
C ILE A 200 10.77 7.12 11.88
N GLU A 201 11.16 5.85 11.93
CA GLU A 201 10.22 4.75 11.67
C GLU A 201 9.09 4.68 12.71
N ARG A 202 9.38 5.01 13.98
CA ARG A 202 8.34 5.12 15.02
C ARG A 202 7.38 6.27 14.72
N ILE A 203 7.89 7.45 14.36
CA ILE A 203 7.05 8.60 13.98
C ILE A 203 6.13 8.24 12.80
N LYS A 204 6.64 7.55 11.78
CA LYS A 204 5.80 7.08 10.65
C LYS A 204 4.73 6.09 11.09
N GLN A 205 5.02 5.22 12.05
CA GLN A 205 4.01 4.30 12.60
C GLN A 205 2.97 5.05 13.42
N ILE A 206 3.38 6.06 14.20
CA ILE A 206 2.46 6.92 14.97
C ILE A 206 1.56 7.71 14.02
N ALA A 207 2.12 8.29 12.95
CA ALA A 207 1.34 8.95 11.91
C ALA A 207 0.27 8.04 11.29
N LYS A 208 0.57 6.75 11.16
CA LYS A 208 -0.33 5.78 10.53
C LYS A 208 -1.37 5.20 11.48
N TYR A 209 -0.99 4.92 12.73
CA TYR A 209 -1.80 4.13 13.68
C TYR A 209 -2.11 4.88 14.97
N GLY A 210 -1.56 6.07 15.19
CA GLY A 210 -1.65 6.79 16.45
C GLY A 210 -0.66 6.30 17.51
N GLU A 211 -0.37 7.16 18.49
CA GLU A 211 0.63 6.90 19.53
C GLU A 211 0.21 5.76 20.46
N GLU A 212 -1.06 5.72 20.89
CA GLU A 212 -1.58 4.69 21.79
C GLU A 212 -1.42 3.29 21.21
N ALA A 213 -1.81 3.10 19.95
CA ALA A 213 -1.71 1.83 19.25
C ALA A 213 -0.25 1.38 19.05
N VAL A 214 0.65 2.31 18.71
CA VAL A 214 2.08 2.01 18.58
C VAL A 214 2.67 1.57 19.91
N ASN A 215 2.35 2.27 21.01
CA ASN A 215 2.82 1.93 22.34
C ASN A 215 2.31 0.55 22.78
N GLU A 216 1.04 0.21 22.51
CA GLU A 216 0.48 -1.11 22.81
C GLU A 216 1.16 -2.22 21.99
N ILE A 217 1.41 -1.99 20.69
CA ILE A 217 2.12 -2.94 19.83
C ILE A 217 3.56 -3.16 20.31
N GLU A 218 4.25 -2.09 20.71
CA GLU A 218 5.61 -2.17 21.26
C GLU A 218 5.63 -2.97 22.57
N ALA A 219 4.66 -2.74 23.47
CA ALA A 219 4.52 -3.49 24.70
C ALA A 219 4.27 -4.98 24.46
N LEU A 220 3.38 -5.34 23.53
CA LEU A 220 3.11 -6.74 23.18
C LEU A 220 4.35 -7.43 22.59
N LYS A 221 5.11 -6.74 21.72
CA LYS A 221 6.36 -7.28 21.17
C LYS A 221 7.43 -7.45 22.24
N ALA A 222 7.54 -6.52 23.17
CA ALA A 222 8.48 -6.60 24.29
C ALA A 222 8.14 -7.79 25.19
N GLY A 223 6.87 -7.94 25.58
CA GLY A 223 6.40 -9.07 26.38
C GLY A 223 6.64 -10.41 25.70
N LEU A 224 6.32 -10.53 24.41
CA LEU A 224 6.59 -11.75 23.63
C LEU A 224 8.08 -12.09 23.58
N LYS A 225 8.96 -11.08 23.46
CA LYS A 225 10.41 -11.29 23.42
C LYS A 225 10.94 -11.80 24.77
N GLU A 226 10.40 -11.31 25.88
CA GLU A 226 10.74 -11.78 27.22
C GLU A 226 10.32 -13.24 27.41
N GLU A 227 9.07 -13.57 27.05
CA GLU A 227 8.57 -14.95 27.09
C GLU A 227 9.36 -15.88 26.16
N GLU A 228 9.70 -15.44 24.94
CA GLU A 228 10.54 -16.20 24.02
C GLU A 228 11.92 -16.51 24.61
N SER A 229 12.51 -15.57 25.35
CA SER A 229 13.80 -15.80 26.00
C SER A 229 13.69 -16.84 27.10
N ALA A 230 12.69 -16.71 27.97
CA ALA A 230 12.47 -17.65 29.07
C ALA A 230 12.18 -19.07 28.58
N VAL A 231 11.34 -19.22 27.53
CA VAL A 231 11.04 -20.54 26.95
C VAL A 231 12.27 -21.13 26.26
N LYS A 232 13.09 -20.32 25.59
CA LYS A 232 14.34 -20.81 24.98
C LYS A 232 15.33 -21.31 26.02
N GLU A 233 15.48 -20.61 27.14
CA GLU A 233 16.31 -21.06 28.26
C GLU A 233 15.83 -22.42 28.81
N ASN A 234 14.51 -22.60 28.98
CA ASN A 234 13.95 -23.88 29.41
C ASN A 234 14.21 -25.02 28.40
N ILE A 235 14.04 -24.73 27.10
CA ILE A 235 14.32 -25.72 26.03
C ILE A 235 15.81 -26.09 26.01
N GLU A 236 16.71 -25.13 26.21
CA GLU A 236 18.15 -25.40 26.30
C GLU A 236 18.50 -26.27 27.53
N ALA A 237 17.85 -26.02 28.66
CA ALA A 237 18.00 -26.85 29.86
C ALA A 237 17.51 -28.30 29.62
N ILE A 238 16.33 -28.49 29.03
CA ILE A 238 15.80 -29.82 28.67
C ILE A 238 16.74 -30.55 27.71
N LYS A 239 17.30 -29.84 26.72
CA LYS A 239 18.27 -30.42 25.78
C LYS A 239 19.55 -30.88 26.47
N ALA A 240 20.03 -30.11 27.44
CA ALA A 240 21.18 -30.50 28.23
C ALA A 240 20.88 -31.76 29.07
N GLU A 241 19.70 -31.83 29.69
CA GLU A 241 19.27 -32.99 30.48
C GLU A 241 19.12 -34.25 29.62
N ILE A 242 18.51 -34.13 28.43
CA ILE A 242 18.45 -35.23 27.45
C ILE A 242 19.87 -35.70 27.08
N ALA A 243 20.78 -34.78 26.79
CA ALA A 243 22.16 -35.13 26.43
C ALA A 243 22.92 -35.83 27.58
N GLU A 244 22.68 -35.42 28.83
CA GLU A 244 23.23 -36.09 30.01
C GLU A 244 22.68 -37.51 30.17
N LEU A 245 21.37 -37.70 29.99
CA LEU A 245 20.73 -39.02 30.04
C LEU A 245 21.19 -39.94 28.90
N GLU A 246 21.37 -39.41 27.69
CA GLU A 246 21.91 -40.16 26.55
C GLU A 246 23.38 -40.57 26.74
N ALA A 247 24.14 -39.80 27.52
CA ALA A 247 25.55 -40.08 27.83
C ALA A 247 25.74 -41.02 29.05
N ALA A 248 24.68 -41.36 29.77
CA ALA A 248 24.74 -42.22 30.95
C ALA A 248 25.11 -43.67 30.59
N GLU A 249 25.70 -44.42 31.54
CA GLU A 249 26.07 -45.83 31.35
C GLU A 249 24.84 -46.72 31.06
N THR A 250 23.69 -46.38 31.64
CA THR A 250 22.39 -46.96 31.33
C THR A 250 21.45 -45.85 30.89
N VAL A 251 21.04 -45.89 29.63
CA VAL A 251 20.11 -44.90 29.05
C VAL A 251 18.70 -45.17 29.55
N ASP A 252 18.07 -44.15 30.13
CA ASP A 252 16.65 -44.16 30.49
C ASP A 252 15.82 -43.61 29.32
N GLU A 253 15.40 -44.51 28.42
CA GLU A 253 14.65 -44.15 27.22
C GLU A 253 13.27 -43.55 27.56
N ASP A 254 12.66 -43.95 28.67
CA ASP A 254 11.35 -43.44 29.11
C ASP A 254 11.48 -41.98 29.59
N ALA A 255 12.50 -41.67 30.40
CA ALA A 255 12.77 -40.30 30.84
C ALA A 255 13.11 -39.36 29.67
N ILE A 256 13.89 -39.84 28.69
CA ILE A 256 14.19 -39.07 27.47
C ILE A 256 12.92 -38.81 26.64
N ALA A 257 12.02 -39.79 26.55
CA ALA A 257 10.76 -39.62 25.83
C ALA A 257 9.85 -38.58 26.50
N GLU A 258 9.76 -38.58 27.84
CA GLU A 258 9.01 -37.57 28.60
C GLU A 258 9.57 -36.15 28.36
N LEU A 259 10.89 -35.97 28.44
CA LEU A 259 11.54 -34.68 28.18
C LEU A 259 11.37 -34.20 26.73
N LYS A 260 11.36 -35.10 25.75
CA LYS A 260 11.09 -34.75 24.34
C LYS A 260 9.66 -34.28 24.11
N GLU A 261 8.68 -34.88 24.80
CA GLU A 261 7.30 -34.39 24.75
C GLU A 261 7.15 -33.04 25.48
N GLU A 262 7.89 -32.80 26.57
CA GLU A 262 7.92 -31.49 27.24
C GLU A 262 8.54 -30.41 26.34
N GLU A 263 9.66 -30.70 25.67
CA GLU A 263 10.27 -29.78 24.68
C GLU A 263 9.27 -29.41 23.57
N LYS A 264 8.57 -30.41 23.04
CA LYS A 264 7.56 -30.21 22.00
C LYS A 264 6.38 -29.39 22.50
N ALA A 265 5.90 -29.65 23.72
CA ALA A 265 4.82 -28.88 24.33
C ALA A 265 5.19 -27.41 24.50
N LEU A 266 6.42 -27.11 24.93
CA LEU A 266 6.94 -25.74 25.02
C LEU A 266 7.03 -25.06 23.65
N HIS A 267 7.45 -25.78 22.61
CA HIS A 267 7.45 -25.25 21.24
C HIS A 267 6.03 -24.93 20.74
N ASP A 268 5.06 -25.81 21.00
CA ASP A 268 3.66 -25.60 20.63
C ASP A 268 3.02 -24.44 21.41
N GLU A 269 3.30 -24.32 22.71
CA GLU A 269 2.86 -23.19 23.53
C GLU A 269 3.44 -21.86 23.00
N LEU A 270 4.74 -21.82 22.70
CA LEU A 270 5.38 -20.62 22.17
C LEU A 270 4.78 -20.22 20.82
N LYS A 271 4.48 -21.19 19.97
CA LYS A 271 3.78 -20.94 18.70
C LYS A 271 2.39 -20.37 18.92
N ALA A 272 1.61 -20.94 19.83
CA ALA A 272 0.27 -20.43 20.15
C ALA A 272 0.31 -19.00 20.69
N LYS A 273 1.29 -18.66 21.55
CA LYS A 273 1.52 -17.31 22.06
C LYS A 273 1.90 -16.33 20.94
N ARG A 274 2.81 -16.71 20.04
CA ARG A 274 3.17 -15.89 18.86
C ARG A 274 1.96 -15.60 17.98
N ASP A 275 1.14 -16.62 17.72
CA ASP A 275 -0.08 -16.48 16.92
C ASP A 275 -1.12 -15.57 17.62
N ALA A 276 -1.27 -15.68 18.94
CA ALA A 276 -2.15 -14.82 19.72
C ALA A 276 -1.69 -13.36 19.69
N VAL A 277 -0.41 -13.09 19.95
CA VAL A 277 0.16 -11.74 19.87
C VAL A 277 0.04 -11.17 18.46
N HIS A 278 0.26 -11.98 17.42
CA HIS A 278 0.10 -11.53 16.04
C HIS A 278 -1.33 -11.07 15.77
N LYS A 279 -2.34 -11.85 16.18
CA LYS A 279 -3.75 -11.47 16.05
C LYS A 279 -4.09 -10.20 16.83
N SER A 280 -3.59 -10.05 18.05
CA SER A 280 -3.78 -8.82 18.84
C SER A 280 -3.19 -7.61 18.14
N ILE A 281 -1.97 -7.72 17.59
CA ILE A 281 -1.34 -6.63 16.83
C ILE A 281 -2.13 -6.30 15.56
N GLU A 282 -2.65 -7.30 14.83
CA GLU A 282 -3.50 -7.07 13.67
C GLU A 282 -4.78 -6.33 14.04
N ARG A 283 -5.44 -6.73 15.14
CA ARG A 283 -6.63 -6.05 15.66
C ARG A 283 -6.33 -4.60 16.03
N ILE A 284 -5.27 -4.35 16.81
CA ILE A 284 -4.87 -2.99 17.22
C ILE A 284 -4.68 -2.10 15.98
N LYS A 285 -3.97 -2.58 14.96
CA LYS A 285 -3.77 -1.82 13.71
C LYS A 285 -5.08 -1.54 12.98
N LEU A 286 -5.99 -2.51 12.99
CA LEU A 286 -7.25 -2.40 12.28
C LEU A 286 -8.19 -1.41 12.99
N VAL A 287 -8.26 -1.47 14.32
CA VAL A 287 -8.96 -0.48 15.15
C VAL A 287 -8.34 0.91 15.00
N ALA A 288 -7.02 1.01 15.00
CA ALA A 288 -6.32 2.28 14.80
C ALA A 288 -6.63 2.93 13.44
N GLU A 289 -6.71 2.12 12.37
CA GLU A 289 -6.88 2.63 11.01
C GLU A 289 -8.34 2.87 10.63
N TYR A 290 -9.28 2.09 11.21
CA TYR A 290 -10.70 2.09 10.79
C TYR A 290 -11.71 2.23 11.93
N GLY A 291 -11.26 2.26 13.19
CA GLY A 291 -12.13 2.32 14.37
C GLY A 291 -12.66 0.96 14.84
N GLU A 292 -13.19 0.94 16.06
CA GLU A 292 -13.64 -0.27 16.78
C GLU A 292 -14.84 -0.95 16.09
N GLU A 293 -15.81 -0.18 15.59
CA GLU A 293 -17.00 -0.70 14.94
C GLU A 293 -16.65 -1.46 13.64
N ALA A 294 -15.95 -0.79 12.73
CA ALA A 294 -15.44 -1.39 11.50
C ALA A 294 -14.55 -2.61 11.78
N ALA A 295 -13.75 -2.56 12.84
CA ALA A 295 -12.91 -3.68 13.22
C ALA A 295 -13.68 -4.92 13.64
N ASN A 296 -14.69 -4.74 14.47
CA ASN A 296 -15.55 -5.83 14.91
C ASN A 296 -16.34 -6.43 13.73
N GLU A 297 -16.84 -5.60 12.81
CA GLU A 297 -17.53 -6.09 11.60
C GLU A 297 -16.60 -6.90 10.69
N ILE A 298 -15.37 -6.42 10.45
CA ILE A 298 -14.39 -7.12 9.62
C ILE A 298 -13.98 -8.46 10.24
N GLU A 299 -13.79 -8.50 11.56
CA GLU A 299 -13.47 -9.75 12.27
C GLU A 299 -14.65 -10.73 12.23
N ALA A 300 -15.88 -10.26 12.39
CA ALA A 300 -17.08 -11.09 12.30
C ALA A 300 -17.21 -11.73 10.90
N LEU A 301 -17.06 -10.93 9.83
CA LEU A 301 -17.09 -11.44 8.45
C LEU A 301 -15.98 -12.46 8.17
N LYS A 302 -14.77 -12.23 8.69
CA LYS A 302 -13.66 -13.19 8.56
C LYS A 302 -13.93 -14.48 9.32
N ALA A 303 -14.55 -14.40 10.49
CA ALA A 303 -14.89 -15.57 11.30
C ALA A 303 -15.98 -16.42 10.62
N GLU A 304 -17.04 -15.77 10.13
CA GLU A 304 -18.12 -16.42 9.37
C GLU A 304 -17.58 -17.10 8.11
N LEU A 305 -16.76 -16.40 7.31
CA LEU A 305 -16.12 -16.99 6.13
C LEU A 305 -15.25 -18.20 6.49
N LYS A 306 -14.52 -18.15 7.61
CA LYS A 306 -13.66 -19.26 8.04
C LYS A 306 -14.48 -20.49 8.43
N GLU A 307 -15.62 -20.31 9.09
CA GLU A 307 -16.54 -21.39 9.43
C GLU A 307 -17.13 -22.03 8.17
N GLU A 308 -17.63 -21.20 7.24
CA GLU A 308 -18.14 -21.67 5.95
C GLU A 308 -17.07 -22.39 5.12
N GLU A 309 -15.86 -21.83 5.04
CA GLU A 309 -14.73 -22.46 4.32
C GLU A 309 -14.37 -23.83 4.91
N SER A 310 -14.43 -23.99 6.24
CA SER A 310 -14.15 -25.27 6.89
C SER A 310 -15.18 -26.32 6.48
N ALA A 311 -16.47 -25.97 6.56
CA ALA A 311 -17.56 -26.87 6.19
C ALA A 311 -17.48 -27.27 4.70
N THR A 312 -17.22 -26.33 3.80
CA THR A 312 -17.07 -26.63 2.37
C THR A 312 -15.82 -27.47 2.08
N LYS A 313 -14.70 -27.22 2.77
CA LYS A 313 -13.48 -28.04 2.64
C LYS A 313 -13.71 -29.48 3.11
N GLU A 314 -14.44 -29.67 4.20
CA GLU A 314 -14.82 -31.02 4.66
C GLU A 314 -15.66 -31.76 3.60
N SER A 315 -16.64 -31.10 2.98
CA SER A 315 -17.41 -31.67 1.88
C SER A 315 -16.54 -32.02 0.66
N ILE A 316 -15.59 -31.15 0.30
CA ILE A 316 -14.66 -31.41 -0.80
C ILE A 316 -13.78 -32.64 -0.50
N GLU A 317 -13.25 -32.77 0.71
CA GLU A 317 -12.44 -33.93 1.10
C GLU A 317 -13.27 -35.23 1.13
N ALA A 318 -14.55 -35.16 1.53
CA ALA A 318 -15.46 -36.31 1.44
C ALA A 318 -15.69 -36.74 -0.01
N ILE A 319 -15.93 -35.80 -0.93
CA ILE A 319 -16.08 -36.09 -2.37
C ILE A 319 -14.80 -36.70 -2.94
N LYS A 320 -13.63 -36.18 -2.57
CA LYS A 320 -12.34 -36.75 -3.01
C LYS A 320 -12.14 -38.18 -2.52
N ALA A 321 -12.53 -38.47 -1.27
CA ALA A 321 -12.47 -39.82 -0.73
C ALA A 321 -13.41 -40.77 -1.49
N GLU A 322 -14.63 -40.32 -1.83
CA GLU A 322 -15.59 -41.09 -2.61
C GLU A 322 -15.09 -41.35 -4.05
N ILE A 323 -14.51 -40.35 -4.71
CA ILE A 323 -13.85 -40.53 -6.01
C ILE A 323 -12.73 -41.57 -5.91
N ALA A 324 -11.88 -41.49 -4.89
CA ALA A 324 -10.78 -42.43 -4.70
C ALA A 324 -11.28 -43.87 -4.45
N GLU A 325 -12.39 -44.05 -3.73
CA GLU A 325 -13.03 -45.35 -3.53
C GLU A 325 -13.59 -45.91 -4.84
N LEU A 326 -14.27 -45.09 -5.65
CA LEU A 326 -14.79 -45.49 -6.96
C LEU A 326 -13.67 -45.81 -7.97
N GLU A 327 -12.57 -45.07 -7.95
CA GLU A 327 -11.39 -45.34 -8.78
C GLU A 327 -10.68 -46.64 -8.38
N ALA A 328 -10.78 -47.06 -7.12
CA ALA A 328 -10.20 -48.29 -6.59
C ALA A 328 -11.10 -49.54 -6.75
N ALA A 329 -12.35 -49.37 -7.17
CA ALA A 329 -13.30 -50.47 -7.35
C ALA A 329 -12.90 -51.41 -8.52
N GLU A 330 -13.33 -52.68 -8.44
CA GLU A 330 -13.06 -53.68 -9.50
C GLU A 330 -13.65 -53.28 -10.86
N THR A 331 -14.78 -52.57 -10.84
CA THR A 331 -15.39 -51.93 -12.01
C THR A 331 -15.53 -50.44 -11.73
N VAL A 332 -14.81 -49.62 -12.50
CA VAL A 332 -14.85 -48.16 -12.36
C VAL A 332 -16.12 -47.61 -12.99
N ASP A 333 -16.88 -46.84 -12.22
CA ASP A 333 -18.02 -46.06 -12.70
C ASP A 333 -17.56 -44.66 -13.11
N GLU A 334 -17.13 -44.53 -14.37
CA GLU A 334 -16.61 -43.27 -14.92
C GLU A 334 -17.66 -42.14 -14.91
N ASP A 335 -18.95 -42.49 -15.05
CA ASP A 335 -20.05 -41.52 -15.07
C ASP A 335 -20.26 -40.93 -13.66
N ALA A 336 -20.29 -41.78 -12.64
CA ALA A 336 -20.38 -41.33 -11.24
C ALA A 336 -19.17 -40.46 -10.82
N ILE A 337 -17.95 -40.86 -11.21
CA ILE A 337 -16.74 -40.05 -10.97
C ILE A 337 -16.83 -38.70 -11.68
N ALA A 338 -17.36 -38.65 -12.91
CA ALA A 338 -17.52 -37.41 -13.66
C ALA A 338 -18.55 -36.47 -13.03
N GLU A 339 -19.61 -36.98 -12.40
CA GLU A 339 -20.57 -36.17 -11.63
C GLU A 339 -19.94 -35.61 -10.36
N LEU A 340 -19.23 -36.43 -9.57
CA LEU A 340 -18.53 -35.99 -8.36
C LEU A 340 -17.46 -34.92 -8.65
N LYS A 341 -16.70 -35.07 -9.75
CA LYS A 341 -15.72 -34.04 -10.18
C LYS A 341 -16.37 -32.72 -10.58
N LYS A 342 -17.61 -32.73 -11.09
CA LYS A 342 -18.36 -31.50 -11.35
C LYS A 342 -18.84 -30.86 -10.05
N GLU A 343 -19.27 -31.65 -9.08
CA GLU A 343 -19.69 -31.17 -7.76
C GLU A 343 -18.51 -30.57 -6.98
N GLU A 344 -17.35 -31.24 -6.94
CA GLU A 344 -16.11 -30.71 -6.36
C GLU A 344 -15.75 -29.34 -6.96
N LYS A 345 -15.81 -29.24 -8.29
CA LYS A 345 -15.55 -27.97 -8.98
C LYS A 345 -16.57 -26.89 -8.62
N ALA A 346 -17.85 -27.24 -8.54
CA ALA A 346 -18.91 -26.30 -8.18
C ALA A 346 -18.70 -25.75 -6.76
N LEU A 347 -18.30 -26.60 -5.80
CA LEU A 347 -17.97 -26.17 -4.43
C LEU A 347 -16.74 -25.25 -4.41
N HIS A 348 -15.72 -25.53 -5.21
CA HIS A 348 -14.57 -24.63 -5.36
C HIS A 348 -14.96 -23.25 -5.93
N ASP A 349 -15.81 -23.23 -6.96
CA ASP A 349 -16.31 -22.00 -7.56
C ASP A 349 -17.20 -21.21 -6.59
N GLU A 350 -18.04 -21.89 -5.79
CA GLU A 350 -18.86 -21.28 -4.73
C GLU A 350 -17.99 -20.66 -3.63
N LEU A 351 -17.00 -21.40 -3.12
CA LEU A 351 -16.09 -20.92 -2.08
C LEU A 351 -15.32 -19.69 -2.56
N LYS A 352 -14.89 -19.68 -3.83
CA LYS A 352 -14.26 -18.51 -4.43
C LYS A 352 -15.22 -17.31 -4.49
N ALA A 353 -16.46 -17.51 -4.94
CA ALA A 353 -17.45 -16.44 -5.02
C ALA A 353 -17.77 -15.84 -3.63
N LYS A 354 -17.91 -16.68 -2.60
CA LYS A 354 -18.09 -16.25 -1.21
C LYS A 354 -16.90 -15.43 -0.71
N ARG A 355 -15.67 -15.92 -0.94
CA ARG A 355 -14.44 -15.20 -0.56
C ARG A 355 -14.35 -13.82 -1.24
N ASP A 356 -14.68 -13.76 -2.53
CA ASP A 356 -14.67 -12.50 -3.29
C ASP A 356 -15.76 -11.53 -2.78
N ALA A 357 -16.94 -12.02 -2.40
CA ALA A 357 -18.01 -11.21 -1.83
C ALA A 357 -17.66 -10.65 -0.43
N VAL A 358 -17.09 -11.48 0.44
CA VAL A 358 -16.60 -11.04 1.76
C VAL A 358 -15.47 -10.04 1.62
N HIS A 359 -14.55 -10.24 0.67
CA HIS A 359 -13.47 -9.30 0.41
C HIS A 359 -13.99 -7.92 0.01
N LYS A 360 -14.94 -7.85 -0.92
CA LYS A 360 -15.60 -6.59 -1.33
C LYS A 360 -16.32 -5.91 -0.17
N SER A 361 -16.96 -6.68 0.70
CA SER A 361 -17.66 -6.16 1.88
C SER A 361 -16.67 -5.54 2.88
N ILE A 362 -15.55 -6.23 3.14
CA ILE A 362 -14.47 -5.72 3.99
C ILE A 362 -13.85 -4.45 3.41
N GLU A 363 -13.63 -4.39 2.09
CA GLU A 363 -13.12 -3.19 1.43
C GLU A 363 -14.10 -2.02 1.59
N ARG A 364 -15.40 -2.24 1.39
CA ARG A 364 -16.41 -1.21 1.61
C ARG A 364 -16.39 -0.70 3.05
N ILE A 365 -16.37 -1.59 4.05
CA ILE A 365 -16.30 -1.20 5.47
C ILE A 365 -15.08 -0.31 5.74
N LYS A 366 -13.91 -0.67 5.22
CA LYS A 366 -12.68 0.15 5.36
C LYS A 366 -12.81 1.52 4.72
N LEU A 367 -13.43 1.59 3.55
CA LEU A 367 -13.64 2.84 2.83
C LEU A 367 -14.64 3.74 3.56
N VAL A 368 -15.74 3.17 4.06
CA VAL A 368 -16.74 3.89 4.88
C VAL A 368 -16.10 4.42 6.15
N ALA A 369 -15.30 3.61 6.84
CA ALA A 369 -14.58 4.04 8.04
C ALA A 369 -13.63 5.22 7.77
N LYS A 370 -13.00 5.25 6.59
CA LYS A 370 -12.01 6.27 6.24
C LYS A 370 -12.61 7.56 5.67
N TYR A 371 -13.65 7.45 4.84
CA TYR A 371 -14.21 8.57 4.08
C TYR A 371 -15.64 8.94 4.46
N GLY A 372 -16.32 8.09 5.26
CA GLY A 372 -17.71 8.26 5.65
C GLY A 372 -18.71 7.59 4.69
N GLU A 373 -19.84 7.12 5.24
CA GLU A 373 -20.90 6.45 4.47
C GLU A 373 -21.44 7.35 3.35
N ASP A 374 -21.71 8.63 3.63
CA ASP A 374 -22.26 9.58 2.65
C ASP A 374 -21.37 9.74 1.41
N VAL A 375 -20.05 9.69 1.58
CA VAL A 375 -19.07 9.81 0.49
C VAL A 375 -19.08 8.54 -0.36
N ILE A 376 -19.09 7.38 0.29
CA ILE A 376 -19.13 6.08 -0.40
C ILE A 376 -20.46 5.90 -1.14
N GLU A 377 -21.59 6.24 -0.53
CA GLU A 377 -22.90 6.20 -1.19
C GLU A 377 -22.97 7.12 -2.42
N GLN A 378 -22.35 8.31 -2.35
CA GLN A 378 -22.27 9.20 -3.50
C GLN A 378 -21.48 8.58 -4.66
N ILE A 379 -20.34 7.96 -4.37
CA ILE A 379 -19.52 7.28 -5.39
C ILE A 379 -20.28 6.08 -5.98
N GLU A 380 -20.90 5.24 -5.15
CA GLU A 380 -21.72 4.11 -5.60
C GLU A 380 -22.86 4.58 -6.52
N LYS A 381 -23.52 5.69 -6.18
CA LYS A 381 -24.55 6.30 -7.03
C LYS A 381 -24.00 6.73 -8.39
N GLN A 382 -22.84 7.39 -8.43
CA GLN A 382 -22.19 7.79 -9.69
C GLN A 382 -21.83 6.58 -10.55
N GLN A 383 -21.34 5.49 -9.93
CA GLN A 383 -21.06 4.25 -10.65
C GLN A 383 -22.32 3.63 -11.26
N VAL A 384 -23.45 3.65 -10.55
CA VAL A 384 -24.73 3.12 -11.06
C VAL A 384 -25.25 3.96 -12.22
N GLU A 385 -25.18 5.29 -12.13
CA GLU A 385 -25.60 6.19 -13.21
C GLU A 385 -24.70 6.02 -14.45
N PHE A 386 -23.39 5.93 -14.25
CA PHE A 386 -22.43 5.63 -15.32
C PHE A 386 -22.66 4.26 -15.95
N GLY A 387 -22.91 3.22 -15.14
CA GLY A 387 -23.17 1.87 -15.63
C GLY A 387 -24.35 1.80 -16.59
N LYS A 388 -25.42 2.55 -16.30
CA LYS A 388 -26.59 2.69 -17.21
C LYS A 388 -26.19 3.35 -18.52
N LYS A 389 -25.47 4.46 -18.46
CA LYS A 389 -25.05 5.23 -19.65
C LYS A 389 -24.11 4.45 -20.56
N ILE A 390 -23.15 3.71 -19.99
CA ILE A 390 -22.27 2.86 -20.79
C ILE A 390 -23.03 1.66 -21.37
N ALA A 391 -23.99 1.07 -20.65
CA ALA A 391 -24.81 -0.02 -21.19
C ALA A 391 -25.58 0.44 -22.45
N GLU A 392 -26.16 1.65 -22.43
CA GLU A 392 -26.80 2.26 -23.60
C GLU A 392 -25.81 2.44 -24.77
N LEU A 393 -24.61 2.99 -24.51
CA LEU A 393 -23.59 3.19 -25.54
C LEU A 393 -23.00 1.88 -26.08
N GLU A 394 -22.84 0.85 -25.24
CA GLU A 394 -22.37 -0.47 -25.66
C GLU A 394 -23.43 -1.19 -26.51
N GLU A 395 -24.72 -1.03 -26.19
CA GLU A 395 -25.82 -1.53 -27.00
C GLU A 395 -25.82 -0.88 -28.40
N GLU A 396 -25.75 0.45 -28.48
CA GLU A 396 -25.65 1.18 -29.75
C GLU A 396 -24.42 0.75 -30.56
N LYS A 397 -23.28 0.56 -29.89
CA LYS A 397 -22.04 0.10 -30.53
C LYS A 397 -22.16 -1.31 -31.08
N GLU A 398 -22.86 -2.21 -30.39
CA GLU A 398 -23.07 -3.57 -30.89
C GLU A 398 -24.03 -3.58 -32.08
N GLN A 399 -25.09 -2.76 -32.07
CA GLN A 399 -25.97 -2.58 -33.23
C GLN A 399 -25.17 -2.12 -34.46
N VAL A 400 -24.28 -1.12 -34.32
CA VAL A 400 -23.40 -0.66 -35.41
C VAL A 400 -22.47 -1.76 -35.92
N LYS A 401 -21.95 -2.63 -35.04
CA LYS A 401 -21.13 -3.79 -35.46
C LYS A 401 -21.94 -4.82 -36.23
N GLU A 402 -23.16 -5.10 -35.81
CA GLU A 402 -24.06 -6.00 -36.53
C GLU A 402 -24.42 -5.45 -37.92
N GLU A 403 -24.69 -4.15 -38.02
CA GLU A 403 -24.91 -3.47 -39.30
C GLU A 403 -23.68 -3.53 -40.21
N LEU A 404 -22.47 -3.29 -39.67
CA LEU A 404 -21.22 -3.46 -40.40
C LEU A 404 -21.02 -4.88 -40.92
N LYS A 405 -21.40 -5.88 -40.12
CA LYS A 405 -21.31 -7.29 -40.51
C LYS A 405 -22.31 -7.61 -41.63
N ALA A 406 -23.56 -7.19 -41.48
CA ALA A 406 -24.60 -7.37 -42.49
C ALA A 406 -24.24 -6.68 -43.82
N LEU A 407 -23.71 -5.45 -43.77
CA LEU A 407 -23.26 -4.71 -44.95
C LEU A 407 -22.15 -5.43 -45.72
N ARG A 408 -21.20 -6.06 -45.00
CA ARG A 408 -20.09 -6.82 -45.59
C ARG A 408 -20.51 -8.15 -46.21
N GLU A 409 -21.65 -8.70 -45.80
CA GLU A 409 -22.22 -9.91 -46.38
C GLU A 409 -22.86 -9.65 -47.76
N VAL A 410 -23.33 -8.42 -48.00
CA VAL A 410 -23.90 -7.99 -49.29
C VAL A 410 -22.79 -7.59 -50.27
N LYS A 411 -22.76 -8.20 -51.47
CA LYS A 411 -21.79 -7.88 -52.54
C LYS A 411 -22.45 -7.26 -53.77
N PRO A 412 -21.89 -6.17 -54.33
CA PRO A 412 -20.68 -5.45 -53.88
C PRO A 412 -20.95 -4.63 -52.60
N VAL A 413 -19.93 -4.53 -51.74
CA VAL A 413 -20.03 -3.75 -50.49
C VAL A 413 -20.08 -2.26 -50.83
N ASP A 414 -21.05 -1.55 -50.25
CA ASP A 414 -21.09 -0.09 -50.29
C ASP A 414 -20.01 0.47 -49.36
N LYS A 415 -18.95 1.00 -49.98
CA LYS A 415 -17.78 1.51 -49.27
C LYS A 415 -18.05 2.82 -48.53
N ASP A 416 -19.01 3.61 -49.00
CA ASP A 416 -19.34 4.89 -48.36
C ASP A 416 -20.09 4.63 -47.06
N THR A 417 -21.11 3.76 -47.10
CA THR A 417 -21.84 3.30 -45.91
C THR A 417 -20.92 2.53 -44.94
N GLU A 418 -19.98 1.70 -45.43
CA GLU A 418 -19.02 1.01 -44.56
C GLU A 418 -18.09 2.01 -43.83
N LYS A 419 -17.71 3.10 -44.49
CA LYS A 419 -16.86 4.12 -43.89
C LYS A 419 -17.62 4.90 -42.82
N GLU A 420 -18.86 5.28 -43.08
CA GLU A 420 -19.72 5.98 -42.12
C GLU A 420 -19.96 5.16 -40.85
N LEU A 421 -20.32 3.88 -40.98
CA LEU A 421 -20.51 2.99 -39.83
C LEU A 421 -19.22 2.76 -39.03
N LYS A 422 -18.04 2.72 -39.67
CA LYS A 422 -16.75 2.66 -38.96
C LYS A 422 -16.45 3.94 -38.19
N GLU A 423 -16.80 5.10 -38.75
CA GLU A 423 -16.65 6.38 -38.07
C GLU A 423 -17.60 6.47 -36.86
N GLN A 424 -18.83 5.95 -36.99
CA GLN A 424 -19.78 5.83 -35.87
C GLN A 424 -19.27 4.87 -34.78
N GLU A 425 -18.78 3.67 -35.13
CA GLU A 425 -18.20 2.73 -34.15
C GLU A 425 -17.02 3.36 -33.39
N LYS A 426 -16.18 4.15 -34.10
CA LYS A 426 -15.07 4.89 -33.48
C LYS A 426 -15.60 5.99 -32.55
N SER A 427 -16.58 6.77 -32.99
CA SER A 427 -17.19 7.84 -32.18
C SER A 427 -17.77 7.27 -30.88
N LEU A 428 -18.47 6.13 -30.93
CA LEU A 428 -19.02 5.48 -29.74
C LEU A 428 -17.92 4.99 -28.78
N LYS A 429 -16.80 4.47 -29.31
CA LYS A 429 -15.62 4.14 -28.47
C LYS A 429 -15.03 5.37 -27.80
N ASP A 430 -14.90 6.47 -28.54
CA ASP A 430 -14.36 7.72 -28.01
C ASP A 430 -15.31 8.32 -26.95
N GLN A 431 -16.62 8.19 -27.12
CA GLN A 431 -17.63 8.58 -26.13
C GLN A 431 -17.56 7.72 -24.86
N ILE A 432 -17.53 6.38 -24.99
CA ILE A 432 -17.37 5.48 -23.83
C ILE A 432 -16.13 5.87 -23.02
N LYS A 433 -15.01 6.13 -23.69
CA LYS A 433 -13.77 6.56 -23.03
C LYS A 433 -13.91 7.93 -22.35
N ALA A 434 -14.56 8.90 -23.00
CA ALA A 434 -14.80 10.21 -22.42
C ALA A 434 -15.68 10.13 -21.16
N GLU A 435 -16.68 9.24 -21.16
CA GLU A 435 -17.52 8.99 -19.99
C GLU A 435 -16.73 8.32 -18.86
N GLU A 436 -15.82 7.38 -19.16
CA GLU A 436 -14.93 6.77 -18.16
C GLU A 436 -14.02 7.82 -17.49
N GLU A 437 -13.42 8.70 -18.31
CA GLU A 437 -12.60 9.80 -17.82
C GLU A 437 -13.44 10.79 -16.98
N ALA A 438 -14.69 11.07 -17.37
CA ALA A 438 -15.60 11.93 -16.63
C ALA A 438 -16.01 11.34 -15.27
N LEU A 439 -16.32 10.03 -15.20
CA LEU A 439 -16.62 9.36 -13.93
C LEU A 439 -15.42 9.45 -12.98
N MET A 440 -14.21 9.14 -13.46
CA MET A 440 -13.02 9.20 -12.63
C MET A 440 -12.76 10.61 -12.11
N ALA A 441 -12.96 11.65 -12.94
CA ALA A 441 -12.82 13.04 -12.50
C ALA A 441 -13.82 13.40 -11.39
N ILE A 442 -15.09 12.96 -11.51
CA ILE A 442 -16.11 13.19 -10.48
C ILE A 442 -15.73 12.48 -9.17
N ILE A 443 -15.27 11.22 -9.26
CA ILE A 443 -14.85 10.46 -8.08
C ILE A 443 -13.63 11.11 -7.42
N ASP A 444 -12.66 11.56 -8.22
CA ASP A 444 -11.47 12.28 -7.73
C ASP A 444 -11.86 13.54 -6.97
N ASP A 445 -12.80 14.33 -7.50
CA ASP A 445 -13.31 15.52 -6.83
C ASP A 445 -14.01 15.18 -5.51
N ILE A 446 -14.88 14.16 -5.49
CA ILE A 446 -15.57 13.72 -4.27
C ILE A 446 -14.58 13.31 -3.18
N ILE A 447 -13.56 12.50 -3.53
CA ILE A 447 -12.56 12.02 -2.56
C ILE A 447 -11.68 13.17 -2.06
N TYR A 448 -11.21 14.02 -2.97
CA TYR A 448 -10.36 15.15 -2.59
C TYR A 448 -11.09 16.12 -1.66
N ASP A 449 -12.35 16.43 -1.96
CA ASP A 449 -13.21 17.25 -1.11
C ASP A 449 -13.44 16.64 0.28
N ALA A 450 -13.52 15.32 0.38
CA ALA A 450 -13.72 14.62 1.65
C ALA A 450 -12.47 14.65 2.55
N LEU A 451 -11.29 14.80 1.96
CA LEU A 451 -10.01 14.80 2.68
C LEU A 451 -9.51 16.20 3.05
N THR A 452 -9.95 17.23 2.34
CA THR A 452 -9.46 18.61 2.48
C THR A 452 -10.44 19.56 3.18
N LYS A 453 -11.65 19.09 3.50
CA LYS A 453 -12.63 19.79 4.36
C LYS A 453 -12.47 19.35 5.81
#